data_AF-A0A2V7VCA9-F1
#
_entry.id   AF-A0A2V7VCA9-F1
#
_cell.length_a   1.000
_cell.length_b   1.000
_cell.length_c   1.000
_cell.angle_alpha   90.00
_cell.angle_beta   90.00
_cell.angle_gamma   90.00
#
_symmetry.space_group_name_H-M   'P 1'
#
loop_
_entity.id
_entity.type
_entity.pdbx_description
1 polymer ?
#
loop_
_entity_poly.entity_id
_entity_poly.type
_entity_poly.pdbx_seq_one_letter_code
_entity_poly.pdbx_strand_id
1 'polypeptide(L)'
;MLIYTLARGAPRDEDAAKKGTRFLLGVGDFLVHWFLWALAPVEGALRRLDATPDHMNAAGLMLGLLSGLLVGTGRLELGGWAITLAGVCDMLDGRLARARGVASPYGKFIDSTLDRFVETFAYLGFVAYYRHHPAAAFVAAAALAAS
;
A
#
# COMPACT_ATOMS: atom_id res chain seq x y z
N MET A 1 -26.62 -17.16 -4.96
CA MET A 1 -27.36 -16.44 -3.91
C MET A 1 -27.96 -17.43 -2.88
N LEU A 2 -27.17 -18.35 -2.32
CA LEU A 2 -27.66 -19.28 -1.28
C LEU A 2 -26.59 -19.76 -0.26
N ILE A 3 -25.33 -19.36 -0.41
CA ILE A 3 -24.24 -19.77 0.52
C ILE A 3 -23.89 -18.65 1.52
N TYR A 4 -24.39 -17.43 1.30
CA TYR A 4 -24.04 -16.25 2.11
C TYR A 4 -24.86 -16.09 3.41
N THR A 5 -25.88 -16.91 3.65
CA THR A 5 -26.84 -16.71 4.75
C THR A 5 -26.50 -17.44 6.05
N LEU A 6 -25.43 -18.24 6.10
CA LEU A 6 -25.13 -19.08 7.27
C LEU A 6 -23.97 -18.61 8.16
N ALA A 7 -23.22 -17.57 7.79
CA ALA A 7 -22.14 -17.04 8.63
C ALA A 7 -22.59 -15.79 9.42
N ARG A 8 -23.50 -15.98 10.38
CA ARG A 8 -23.75 -14.95 11.41
C ARG A 8 -22.57 -14.93 12.39
N GLY A 9 -21.87 -13.80 12.48
CA GLY A 9 -21.01 -13.51 13.64
C GLY A 9 -19.74 -12.70 13.40
N ALA A 10 -19.38 -12.34 12.16
CA ALA A 10 -18.25 -11.43 11.96
C ALA A 10 -18.69 -9.98 12.30
N PRO A 11 -17.90 -9.23 13.09
CA PRO A 11 -18.16 -7.80 13.27
C PRO A 11 -18.24 -7.15 11.89
N ARG A 12 -19.35 -6.47 11.62
CA ARG A 12 -19.48 -5.66 10.41
C ARG A 12 -18.43 -4.56 10.48
N ASP A 13 -17.40 -4.68 9.66
CA ASP A 13 -16.40 -3.62 9.48
C ASP A 13 -17.12 -2.36 8.99
N GLU A 14 -17.13 -1.30 9.81
CA GLU A 14 -17.72 0.00 9.46
C GLU A 14 -17.07 0.60 8.20
N ASP A 15 -15.85 0.16 7.89
CA ASP A 15 -15.09 0.53 6.69
C ASP A 15 -15.77 0.05 5.39
N ALA A 16 -16.53 -1.06 5.43
CA ALA A 16 -17.28 -1.57 4.27
C ALA A 16 -18.60 -0.83 4.02
N ALA A 17 -19.13 -0.11 5.03
CA ALA A 17 -20.42 0.57 4.94
C ALA A 17 -20.33 2.02 4.43
N LYS A 18 -19.15 2.66 4.53
CA LYS A 18 -19.01 4.10 4.25
C LYS A 18 -18.50 4.48 2.85
N LYS A 19 -18.05 3.54 2.01
CA LYS A 19 -17.68 3.83 0.62
C LYS A 19 -18.77 3.35 -0.33
N GLY A 20 -19.69 4.25 -0.67
CA GLY A 20 -20.64 4.05 -1.76
C GLY A 20 -19.93 4.05 -3.11
N THR A 21 -19.38 2.90 -3.51
CA THR A 21 -18.73 2.78 -4.82
C THR A 21 -19.20 1.52 -5.53
N ARG A 22 -20.36 1.62 -6.18
CA ARG A 22 -20.84 0.69 -7.21
C ARG A 22 -19.95 0.77 -8.48
N PHE A 23 -18.63 0.78 -8.32
CA PHE A 23 -17.68 0.77 -9.42
C PHE A 23 -17.67 -0.63 -10.04
N LEU A 24 -17.92 -0.71 -11.35
CA LEU A 24 -17.96 -1.95 -12.14
C LEU A 24 -18.87 -3.06 -11.53
N LEU A 25 -20.12 -2.73 -11.18
CA LEU A 25 -21.15 -3.73 -10.79
C LEU A 25 -20.75 -4.64 -9.60
N GLY A 26 -19.83 -4.20 -8.73
CA GLY A 26 -19.40 -4.97 -7.54
C GLY A 26 -18.10 -5.76 -7.72
N VAL A 27 -17.45 -5.70 -8.90
CA VAL A 27 -16.11 -6.29 -9.09
C VAL A 27 -15.08 -5.60 -8.20
N GLY A 28 -15.16 -4.28 -8.02
CA GLY A 28 -14.27 -3.54 -7.11
C GLY A 28 -14.39 -4.02 -5.67
N ASP A 29 -15.63 -4.16 -5.17
CA ASP A 29 -15.89 -4.68 -3.83
C ASP A 29 -15.34 -6.10 -3.68
N PHE A 30 -15.57 -6.97 -4.67
CA PHE A 30 -15.03 -8.33 -4.67
C PHE A 30 -13.50 -8.33 -4.57
N LEU A 31 -12.79 -7.53 -5.37
CA LEU A 31 -11.32 -7.48 -5.37
C LEU A 31 -10.76 -6.97 -4.05
N VAL A 32 -11.35 -5.91 -3.48
CA VAL A 32 -10.92 -5.38 -2.18
C VAL A 32 -11.13 -6.44 -1.09
N HIS A 33 -12.31 -7.05 -1.01
CA HIS A 33 -12.57 -8.08 0.01
C HIS A 33 -11.68 -9.31 -0.16
N TRP A 34 -11.49 -9.78 -1.40
CA TRP A 34 -10.61 -10.89 -1.71
C TRP A 34 -9.17 -10.59 -1.28
N PHE A 35 -8.68 -9.40 -1.57
CA PHE A 35 -7.33 -8.98 -1.21
C PHE A 35 -7.16 -8.85 0.31
N LEU A 36 -8.13 -8.25 1.00
CA LEU A 36 -8.12 -8.17 2.47
C LEU A 36 -8.19 -9.55 3.12
N TRP A 37 -8.95 -10.47 2.54
CA TRP A 37 -8.98 -11.87 2.97
C TRP A 37 -7.61 -12.56 2.76
N ALA A 38 -6.95 -12.29 1.64
CA ALA A 38 -5.61 -12.84 1.35
C ALA A 38 -4.54 -12.29 2.32
N LEU A 39 -4.69 -11.06 2.82
CA LEU A 39 -3.78 -10.45 3.80
C LEU A 39 -4.05 -10.87 5.26
N ALA A 40 -5.25 -11.37 5.57
CA ALA A 40 -5.62 -11.78 6.92
C ALA A 40 -4.64 -12.75 7.62
N PRO A 41 -4.10 -13.81 6.97
CA PRO A 41 -3.12 -14.68 7.62
C PRO A 41 -1.81 -13.94 7.95
N VAL A 42 -1.38 -13.01 7.09
CA VAL A 42 -0.16 -12.20 7.31
C VAL A 42 -0.38 -11.25 8.49
N GLU A 43 -1.53 -10.56 8.53
CA GLU A 43 -1.91 -9.73 9.67
C GLU A 43 -1.93 -10.54 10.98
N GLY A 44 -2.53 -11.74 10.96
CA GLY A 44 -2.57 -12.64 12.11
C GLY A 44 -1.18 -13.06 12.59
N ALA A 45 -0.25 -13.34 11.68
CA ALA A 45 1.13 -13.66 12.01
C ALA A 45 1.87 -12.45 12.62
N LEU A 46 1.72 -11.26 12.02
CA LEU A 46 2.33 -10.02 12.52
C LEU A 46 1.84 -9.68 13.93
N ARG A 47 0.55 -9.89 14.22
CA ARG A 47 -0.02 -9.70 15.55
C ARG A 47 0.56 -10.68 16.58
N ARG A 48 0.83 -11.93 16.19
CA ARG A 48 1.49 -12.92 17.08
C ARG A 48 2.94 -12.58 17.37
N LEU A 49 3.60 -11.90 16.45
CA LEU A 49 4.98 -11.42 16.59
C LEU A 49 5.09 -10.07 17.30
N ASP A 50 3.96 -9.55 17.82
CA ASP A 50 3.84 -8.23 18.42
C ASP A 50 4.37 -7.08 17.52
N ALA A 51 4.26 -7.23 16.20
CA ALA A 51 4.67 -6.18 15.27
C ALA A 51 3.78 -4.93 15.43
N THR A 52 4.37 -3.75 15.42
CA THR A 52 3.67 -2.46 15.52
C THR A 52 3.41 -1.87 14.13
N PRO A 53 2.45 -0.94 13.99
CA PRO A 53 2.28 -0.17 12.75
C PRO A 53 3.58 0.52 12.32
N ASP A 54 4.35 1.06 13.26
CA ASP A 54 5.63 1.73 12.96
C ASP A 54 6.65 0.81 12.26
N HIS A 55 6.65 -0.50 12.57
CA HIS A 55 7.50 -1.46 11.86
C HIS A 55 7.08 -1.61 10.39
N MET A 56 5.79 -1.56 10.10
CA MET A 56 5.26 -1.65 8.75
C MET A 56 5.55 -0.36 7.96
N ASN A 57 5.40 0.81 8.60
CA ASN A 57 5.80 2.11 8.03
C ASN A 57 7.29 2.11 7.64
N ALA A 58 8.16 1.64 8.55
CA ALA A 58 9.59 1.56 8.29
C ALA A 58 9.91 0.57 7.15
N ALA A 59 9.25 -0.60 7.13
CA ALA A 59 9.41 -1.58 6.07
C ALA A 59 8.95 -1.04 4.71
N GLY A 60 7.80 -0.38 4.65
CA GLY A 60 7.27 0.27 3.45
C GLY A 60 8.21 1.32 2.90
N LEU A 61 8.75 2.19 3.78
CA LEU A 61 9.73 3.20 3.38
C LEU A 61 11.02 2.59 2.82
N MET A 62 11.54 1.53 3.45
CA MET A 62 12.73 0.82 2.98
C MET A 62 12.50 0.12 1.63
N LEU A 63 11.32 -0.48 1.44
CA LEU A 63 10.92 -1.10 0.18
C LEU A 63 10.72 -0.07 -0.94
N GLY A 64 10.17 1.11 -0.62
CA GLY A 64 10.08 2.24 -1.54
C GLY A 64 11.45 2.74 -1.99
N LEU A 65 12.38 2.91 -1.05
CA LEU A 65 13.76 3.27 -1.35
C LEU A 65 14.44 2.21 -2.23
N LEU A 66 14.29 0.93 -1.86
CA LEU A 66 14.81 -0.19 -2.65
C LEU A 66 14.22 -0.20 -4.06
N SER A 67 12.93 0.08 -4.21
CA SER A 67 12.29 0.21 -5.52
C SER A 67 12.96 1.30 -6.36
N GLY A 68 13.11 2.51 -5.82
CA GLY A 68 13.79 3.61 -6.51
C GLY A 68 15.20 3.25 -6.97
N LEU A 69 15.99 2.60 -6.11
CA LEU A 69 17.34 2.13 -6.44
C LEU A 69 17.34 1.05 -7.54
N LEU A 70 16.42 0.09 -7.48
CA LEU A 70 16.31 -0.98 -8.47
C LEU A 70 15.85 -0.44 -9.83
N VAL A 71 14.84 0.44 -9.84
CA VAL A 71 14.39 1.11 -11.06
C VAL A 71 15.52 1.93 -11.67
N GLY A 72 16.22 2.75 -10.87
CA GLY A 72 17.33 3.59 -11.36
C GLY A 72 18.51 2.81 -11.93
N THR A 73 18.72 1.57 -11.47
CA THR A 73 19.74 0.63 -11.98
C THR A 73 19.25 -0.23 -13.14
N GLY A 74 18.01 -0.04 -13.60
CA GLY A 74 17.42 -0.73 -14.74
C GLY A 74 16.76 -2.07 -14.43
N ARG A 75 16.63 -2.44 -13.15
CA ARG A 75 15.94 -3.66 -12.69
C ARG A 75 14.46 -3.38 -12.45
N LEU A 76 13.74 -3.04 -13.51
CA LEU A 76 12.34 -2.58 -13.44
C LEU A 76 11.41 -3.60 -12.77
N GLU A 77 11.56 -4.90 -13.08
CA GLU A 77 10.71 -5.96 -12.52
C GLU A 77 10.85 -6.05 -10.99
N LEU A 78 12.08 -6.09 -10.49
CA LEU A 78 12.35 -6.16 -9.05
C LEU A 78 11.94 -4.86 -8.34
N GLY A 79 12.12 -3.71 -9.00
CA GLY A 79 11.63 -2.42 -8.49
C GLY A 79 10.10 -2.39 -8.38
N GLY A 80 9.40 -2.89 -9.40
CA GLY A 80 7.94 -3.03 -9.41
C GLY A 80 7.43 -3.93 -8.28
N TRP A 81 8.09 -5.05 -8.02
CA TRP A 81 7.77 -5.91 -6.88
C TRP A 81 8.05 -5.22 -5.54
N ALA A 82 9.17 -4.51 -5.41
CA ALA A 82 9.51 -3.81 -4.18
C ALA A 82 8.47 -2.73 -3.82
N ILE A 83 8.03 -1.90 -4.77
CA ILE A 83 7.00 -0.90 -4.51
C ILE A 83 5.62 -1.52 -4.26
N THR A 84 5.31 -2.63 -4.92
CA THR A 84 4.06 -3.38 -4.65
C THR A 84 4.05 -3.88 -3.20
N LEU A 85 5.17 -4.43 -2.72
CA LEU A 85 5.31 -4.85 -1.34
C LEU A 85 5.27 -3.66 -0.36
N ALA A 86 5.79 -2.49 -0.73
CA ALA A 86 5.66 -1.28 0.07
C ALA A 86 4.18 -0.91 0.28
N GLY A 87 3.35 -0.95 -0.77
CA GLY A 87 1.91 -0.73 -0.66
C GLY A 87 1.17 -1.82 0.15
N VAL A 88 1.68 -3.05 0.17
CA VAL A 88 1.16 -4.09 1.09
C VAL A 88 1.46 -3.73 2.54
N CYS A 89 2.66 -3.21 2.84
CA CYS A 89 3.03 -2.77 4.19
C CYS A 89 2.13 -1.63 4.68
N ASP A 90 1.85 -0.63 3.83
CA ASP A 90 0.90 0.46 4.09
C ASP A 90 -0.48 -0.06 4.51
N MET A 91 -1.03 -0.97 3.70
CA MET A 91 -2.32 -1.59 4.01
C MET A 91 -2.32 -2.40 5.32
N LEU A 92 -1.18 -2.99 5.68
CA LEU A 92 -1.01 -3.73 6.93
C LEU A 92 -0.87 -2.79 8.13
N ASP A 93 -0.13 -1.68 8.04
CA ASP A 93 0.03 -0.75 9.16
C ASP A 93 -1.32 -0.22 9.66
N GLY A 94 -2.22 0.13 8.73
CA GLY A 94 -3.50 0.70 9.07
C GLY A 94 -4.41 -0.34 9.71
N ARG A 95 -4.33 -1.59 9.23
CA ARG A 95 -5.05 -2.72 9.83
C ARG A 95 -4.53 -3.02 11.23
N LEU A 96 -3.21 -3.04 11.43
CA LEU A 96 -2.61 -3.23 12.75
C LEU A 96 -2.95 -2.09 13.71
N ALA A 97 -2.97 -0.83 13.24
CA ALA A 97 -3.33 0.33 14.04
C ALA A 97 -4.79 0.27 14.50
N ARG A 98 -5.71 -0.15 13.62
CA ARG A 98 -7.13 -0.37 13.95
C ARG A 98 -7.31 -1.55 14.90
N ALA A 99 -6.66 -2.68 14.63
CA ALA A 99 -6.76 -3.88 15.45
C ALA A 99 -6.21 -3.68 16.88
N ARG A 100 -5.22 -2.78 17.05
CA ARG A 100 -4.63 -2.43 18.35
C ARG A 100 -5.31 -1.23 19.04
N GLY A 101 -6.25 -0.55 18.37
CA GLY A 101 -6.92 0.63 18.93
C GLY A 101 -6.02 1.87 19.06
N VAL A 102 -4.91 1.93 18.31
CA VAL A 102 -3.93 3.03 18.33
C VAL A 102 -4.03 3.95 17.10
N ALA A 103 -5.02 3.71 16.23
CA ALA A 103 -5.28 4.56 15.07
C ALA A 103 -5.59 6.01 15.51
N SER A 104 -4.85 6.98 14.97
CA SER A 104 -4.97 8.40 15.33
C SER A 104 -4.88 9.32 14.10
N PRO A 105 -5.39 10.56 14.17
CA PRO A 105 -5.22 11.55 13.10
C PRO A 105 -3.75 11.87 12.81
N TYR A 106 -2.91 11.89 13.85
CA TYR A 106 -1.46 12.06 13.70
C TYR A 106 -0.81 10.90 12.94
N GLY A 107 -1.19 9.66 13.28
CA GLY A 107 -0.72 8.47 12.55
C GLY A 107 -1.06 8.54 11.06
N LYS A 108 -2.28 8.94 10.71
CA LYS A 108 -2.70 9.14 9.31
C LYS A 108 -1.91 10.22 8.58
N PHE A 109 -1.48 11.27 9.28
CA PHE A 109 -0.62 12.30 8.70
C PHE A 109 0.79 11.75 8.40
N ILE A 110 1.35 10.97 9.33
CA ILE A 110 2.65 10.31 9.14
C ILE A 110 2.59 9.33 7.98
N ASP A 111 1.56 8.49 7.94
CA ASP A 111 1.25 7.54 6.87
C ASP A 111 1.28 8.20 5.48
N SER A 112 0.44 9.23 5.28
CA SER A 112 0.41 10.02 4.05
C SER A 112 1.73 10.72 3.71
N THR A 113 2.52 11.09 4.72
CA THR A 113 3.84 11.70 4.52
C THR A 113 4.85 10.67 4.00
N LEU A 114 4.85 9.47 4.59
CA LEU A 114 5.75 8.38 4.19
C LEU A 114 5.41 7.85 2.80
N ASP A 115 4.13 7.77 2.45
CA ASP A 115 3.69 7.47 1.08
C ASP A 115 4.31 8.42 0.06
N ARG A 116 4.35 9.71 0.38
CA ARG A 116 4.97 10.71 -0.49
C ARG A 116 6.47 10.45 -0.69
N PHE A 117 7.16 10.00 0.35
CA PHE A 117 8.58 9.62 0.24
C PHE A 117 8.75 8.37 -0.63
N VAL A 118 7.92 7.34 -0.43
CA VAL A 118 7.94 6.11 -1.24
C VAL A 118 7.71 6.42 -2.72
N GLU A 119 6.71 7.23 -3.03
CA GLU A 119 6.41 7.70 -4.37
C GLU A 119 7.58 8.52 -4.96
N THR A 120 8.16 9.40 -4.14
CA THR A 120 9.34 10.19 -4.52
C THR A 120 10.52 9.31 -4.90
N PHE A 121 10.82 8.27 -4.12
CA PHE A 121 11.91 7.35 -4.42
C PHE A 121 11.69 6.63 -5.75
N ALA A 122 10.46 6.18 -6.02
CA ALA A 122 10.12 5.50 -7.26
C ALA A 122 10.31 6.41 -8.48
N TYR A 123 9.78 7.65 -8.45
CA TYR A 123 9.95 8.59 -9.55
C TYR A 123 11.39 9.03 -9.75
N LEU A 124 12.15 9.27 -8.67
CA LEU A 124 13.59 9.53 -8.78
C LEU A 124 14.33 8.36 -9.43
N GLY A 125 13.93 7.13 -9.13
CA GLY A 125 14.40 5.93 -9.82
C GLY A 125 14.13 6.00 -11.33
N PHE A 126 12.91 6.37 -11.74
CA PHE A 126 12.57 6.53 -13.16
C PHE A 126 13.35 7.67 -13.84
N VAL A 127 13.54 8.81 -13.17
CA VAL A 127 14.38 9.91 -13.67
C VAL A 127 15.80 9.42 -13.92
N ALA A 128 16.38 8.68 -12.96
CA ALA A 128 17.72 8.11 -13.09
C ALA A 128 17.82 7.05 -14.19
N TYR A 129 16.78 6.22 -14.35
CA TYR A 129 16.68 5.21 -15.40
C TYR A 129 16.66 5.85 -16.80
N TYR A 130 15.86 6.89 -16.99
CA TYR A 130 15.70 7.59 -18.27
C TYR A 130 16.72 8.72 -18.51
N ARG A 131 17.83 8.79 -17.76
CA ARG A 131 18.84 9.87 -17.87
C ARG A 131 19.41 10.11 -19.28
N HIS A 132 19.36 9.12 -20.16
CA HIS A 132 19.81 9.23 -21.57
C HIS A 132 18.66 9.57 -22.55
N HIS A 133 17.43 9.67 -22.06
CA HIS A 133 16.21 9.97 -22.81
C HIS A 133 15.55 11.22 -22.19
N PRO A 134 15.95 12.43 -22.57
CA PRO A 134 15.58 13.67 -21.86
C PRO A 134 14.07 13.89 -21.76
N ALA A 135 13.31 13.54 -22.80
CA ALA A 135 11.85 13.62 -22.78
C ALA A 135 11.22 12.70 -21.71
N ALA A 136 11.69 11.46 -21.59
CA ALA A 136 11.16 10.51 -20.62
C ALA A 136 11.58 10.87 -19.18
N ALA A 137 12.83 11.32 -18.99
CA ALA A 137 13.28 11.83 -17.70
C ALA A 137 12.49 13.07 -17.26
N PHE A 138 12.16 13.97 -18.20
CA PHE A 138 11.32 15.13 -17.93
C PHE A 138 9.90 14.72 -17.51
N VAL A 139 9.28 13.76 -18.20
CA VAL A 139 7.96 13.24 -17.81
C VAL A 139 7.98 12.65 -16.40
N ALA A 140 9.00 11.86 -16.06
CA ALA A 140 9.14 11.31 -14.71
C ALA A 140 9.33 12.40 -13.64
N ALA A 141 10.13 13.43 -13.93
CA ALA A 141 10.32 14.57 -13.03
C ALA A 141 9.06 15.43 -12.88
N ALA A 142 8.30 15.62 -13.96
CA ALA A 142 7.03 16.35 -13.94
C ALA A 142 5.96 15.58 -13.16
N ALA A 143 5.91 14.25 -13.29
CA ALA A 143 5.02 13.40 -12.50
C ALA A 143 5.31 13.53 -10.99
N LEU A 144 6.60 13.51 -10.61
CA LEU A 144 7.02 13.75 -9.22
C LEU A 144 6.63 15.14 -8.70
N ALA A 145 6.72 16.18 -9.53
CA ALA A 145 6.33 17.53 -9.13
C ALA A 145 4.81 17.71 -9.00
N ALA A 146 4.03 16.83 -9.64
CA ALA A 146 2.57 16.88 -9.66
C ALA A 146 1.89 15.99 -8.61
N SER A 147 2.61 15.03 -8.01
CA SER A 147 2.10 14.09 -7.00
C SER A 147 1.88 14.75 -5.64
#